data_AF-A0A5M9JNW4-F1
#
_entry.id   AF-A0A5M9JNW4-F1
#
_cell.length_a   1.000
_cell.length_b   1.000
_cell.length_c   1.000
_cell.angle_alpha   90.00
_cell.angle_beta   90.00
_cell.angle_gamma   90.00
#
_symmetry.space_group_name_H-M   'P 1'
#
loop_
_entity.id
_entity.type
_entity.pdbx_description
1 polymer ?
#
loop_
_entity_poly.entity_id
_entity_poly.type
_entity_poly.pdbx_seq_one_letter_code
_entity_poly.pdbx_strand_id
1 'polypeptide(L)'
;MRSTIIVSALAALAVANPVPQAIDLAAVDALPEASVSGAPDNVAYQSVDVKPSAAATSAGAAKVTDTAVPSGSPAKRNIVKRSCEVQPAGAGPTSTPDTAEAFLADPQYNAIASSASTPAGYKLAFSQLQGSSQTTSYLGYKTLESYDTEGCAAFCDQQEGCIAFNLYLERDPTVDPGSNCTNPASTTNYKCVKWGVQISDKTATNIGQYRQNFHVVISGSNGYNKDYLPPAAPGYDGPTPLPGAINAPLDPVTNTDTYMGYKYFSFNDVQTFANGVIACTSACSAQTRYNAAHPPATGRPAVCNQAVVYILNDEGAPQGIYCSMYTEAWAAARTPSRRRATPRNTSPFARWMPVRRGRTGAAITGGMGPGTRRPARRNE
;
A
#
# COMPACT_ATOMS: atom_id res chain seq x y z
N MET A 1 10.13 -72.89 6.05
CA MET A 1 10.13 -71.90 4.95
C MET A 1 8.79 -71.19 4.98
N ARG A 2 8.61 -69.88 5.23
CA ARG A 2 9.48 -68.74 5.47
C ARG A 2 8.65 -67.77 6.35
N SER A 3 9.23 -67.26 7.43
CA SER A 3 8.66 -66.13 8.19
C SER A 3 8.89 -64.84 7.40
N THR A 4 7.83 -64.10 7.10
CA THR A 4 7.93 -62.77 6.50
C THR A 4 7.70 -61.70 7.57
N ILE A 5 8.80 -61.01 7.89
CA ILE A 5 8.86 -59.83 8.73
C ILE A 5 8.30 -58.66 7.92
N ILE A 6 7.26 -57.99 8.44
CA ILE A 6 6.75 -56.72 7.89
C ILE A 6 7.66 -55.63 8.46
N VAL A 7 8.51 -55.05 7.61
CA VAL A 7 9.30 -53.86 7.95
C VAL A 7 8.43 -52.64 7.66
N SER A 8 7.93 -52.00 8.72
CA SER A 8 7.28 -50.70 8.66
C SER A 8 8.30 -49.62 8.27
N ALA A 9 8.12 -49.01 7.11
CA ALA A 9 8.87 -47.83 6.69
C ALA A 9 8.39 -46.60 7.48
N LEU A 10 9.12 -46.22 8.53
CA LEU A 10 9.01 -44.91 9.17
C LEU A 10 9.65 -43.88 8.25
N ALA A 11 8.83 -43.22 7.44
CA ALA A 11 9.24 -42.00 6.75
C ALA A 11 9.56 -40.94 7.81
N ALA A 12 10.84 -40.61 7.96
CA ALA A 12 11.29 -39.50 8.77
C ALA A 12 10.71 -38.20 8.18
N LEU A 13 9.68 -37.66 8.82
CA LEU A 13 9.28 -36.26 8.68
C LEU A 13 10.43 -35.42 9.22
N ALA A 14 11.34 -35.01 8.34
CA ALA A 14 12.29 -33.96 8.64
C ALA A 14 11.46 -32.71 8.99
N VAL A 15 11.34 -32.43 10.28
CA VAL A 15 10.81 -31.17 10.77
C VAL A 15 11.85 -30.12 10.37
N ALA A 16 11.64 -29.50 9.20
CA ALA A 16 12.39 -28.33 8.81
C ALA A 16 12.10 -27.25 9.84
N ASN A 17 13.00 -27.09 10.82
CA ASN A 17 12.98 -25.93 11.69
C ASN A 17 13.08 -24.70 10.78
N PRO A 18 12.07 -23.81 10.76
CA PRO A 18 12.19 -22.59 9.99
C PRO A 18 13.28 -21.75 10.65
N VAL A 19 14.44 -21.67 10.00
CA VAL A 19 15.39 -20.58 10.27
C VAL A 19 14.60 -19.28 10.05
N PRO A 20 14.68 -18.28 10.95
CA PRO A 20 14.07 -16.98 10.70
C PRO A 20 14.60 -16.43 9.36
N GLN A 21 13.78 -15.73 8.59
CA GLN A 21 14.34 -14.90 7.51
C GLN A 21 15.33 -13.95 8.17
N ALA A 22 16.50 -13.76 7.57
CA ALA A 22 17.31 -12.58 7.86
C ALA A 22 16.64 -11.34 7.24
N ILE A 23 15.36 -11.10 7.58
CA ILE A 23 14.83 -9.73 7.55
C ILE A 23 15.72 -9.02 8.54
N ASP A 24 16.50 -8.08 8.04
CA ASP A 24 17.34 -7.26 8.88
C ASP A 24 16.43 -6.35 9.71
N LEU A 25 15.96 -6.88 10.84
CA LEU A 25 15.05 -6.19 11.74
C LEU A 25 15.72 -4.93 12.29
N ALA A 26 17.04 -4.94 12.49
CA ALA A 26 17.79 -3.75 12.90
C ALA A 26 17.77 -2.67 11.81
N ALA A 27 17.94 -3.05 10.54
CA ALA A 27 17.82 -2.10 9.44
C ALA A 27 16.37 -1.64 9.19
N VAL A 28 15.38 -2.45 9.56
CA VAL A 28 13.96 -2.07 9.59
C VAL A 28 13.68 -1.07 10.71
N ASP A 29 14.17 -1.31 11.91
CA ASP A 29 14.03 -0.42 13.08
C ASP A 29 14.76 0.92 12.85
N ALA A 30 15.79 0.94 12.01
CA ALA A 30 16.52 2.14 11.61
C ALA A 30 15.84 2.94 10.48
N LEU A 31 14.73 2.46 9.92
CA LEU A 31 13.99 3.21 8.89
C LEU A 31 13.32 4.45 9.50
N PRO A 32 13.20 5.56 8.74
CA PRO A 32 12.44 6.72 9.20
C PRO A 32 10.98 6.34 9.40
N GLU A 33 10.36 6.88 10.47
CA GLU A 33 8.94 6.69 10.74
C GLU A 33 8.08 7.10 9.54
N ALA A 34 7.02 6.32 9.29
CA ALA A 34 6.09 6.64 8.22
C ALA A 34 5.40 7.98 8.47
N SER A 35 5.38 8.84 7.45
CA SER A 35 4.59 10.06 7.51
C SER A 35 3.10 9.71 7.55
N VAL A 36 2.46 10.13 8.63
CA VAL A 36 1.03 9.94 8.88
C VAL A 36 0.26 11.19 8.43
N SER A 37 -0.88 11.01 7.78
CA SER A 37 -1.79 12.08 7.40
C SER A 37 -3.24 11.69 7.73
N GLY A 38 -4.12 12.68 7.80
CA GLY A 38 -5.55 12.53 8.04
C GLY A 38 -6.33 13.56 7.21
N ALA A 39 -7.64 13.40 7.11
CA ALA A 39 -8.47 14.38 6.43
C ALA A 39 -8.48 15.71 7.19
N PRO A 40 -8.35 16.86 6.50
CA PRO A 40 -8.51 18.17 7.14
C PRO A 40 -9.99 18.44 7.51
N ASP A 41 -10.20 19.49 8.31
CA ASP A 41 -11.48 19.79 8.98
C ASP A 41 -12.11 21.12 8.53
N ASN A 42 -11.70 21.64 7.37
CA ASN A 42 -12.14 22.97 6.91
C ASN A 42 -12.51 23.04 5.42
N VAL A 43 -12.60 21.89 4.74
CA VAL A 43 -13.08 21.81 3.36
C VAL A 43 -14.07 20.64 3.22
N ALA A 44 -15.01 20.74 2.29
CA ALA A 44 -15.95 19.65 2.00
C ALA A 44 -15.30 18.54 1.13
N TYR A 45 -14.18 18.86 0.49
CA TYR A 45 -13.53 17.99 -0.48
C TYR A 45 -12.04 18.28 -0.55
N GLN A 46 -11.23 17.23 -0.67
CA GLN A 46 -9.83 17.32 -1.06
C GLN A 46 -9.49 16.17 -2.00
N SER A 47 -8.96 16.51 -3.17
CA SER A 47 -8.29 15.56 -4.06
C SER A 47 -6.80 15.48 -3.73
N VAL A 48 -6.25 14.27 -3.85
CA VAL A 48 -4.80 14.03 -3.84
C VAL A 48 -4.46 13.25 -5.09
N ASP A 49 -3.67 13.86 -5.96
CA ASP A 49 -3.24 13.22 -7.20
C ASP A 49 -2.26 12.08 -6.91
N VAL A 50 -2.43 10.98 -7.62
CA VAL A 50 -1.55 9.81 -7.50
C VAL A 50 -0.35 9.98 -8.43
N LYS A 51 0.84 9.72 -7.89
CA LYS A 51 2.11 9.77 -8.60
C LYS A 51 2.06 8.84 -9.81
N PRO A 52 2.54 9.29 -10.98
CA PRO A 52 2.57 8.45 -12.17
C PRO A 52 3.51 7.26 -11.97
N SER A 53 3.14 6.11 -12.53
CA SER A 53 3.91 4.85 -12.44
C SER A 53 5.37 4.98 -12.91
N ALA A 54 5.65 5.88 -13.85
CA ALA A 54 7.00 6.18 -14.32
C ALA A 54 7.91 6.75 -13.21
N ALA A 55 7.36 7.54 -12.28
CA ALA A 55 8.09 8.03 -11.12
C ALA A 55 8.45 6.88 -10.16
N ALA A 56 7.53 5.93 -9.94
CA ALA A 56 7.79 4.74 -9.15
C ALA A 56 8.85 3.83 -9.80
N THR A 57 8.80 3.68 -11.13
CA THR A 57 9.83 2.95 -11.89
C THR A 57 11.21 3.57 -11.69
N SER A 58 11.29 4.90 -11.75
CA SER A 58 12.53 5.67 -11.55
C SER A 58 13.06 5.51 -10.12
N ALA A 59 12.19 5.61 -9.12
CA ALA A 59 12.54 5.37 -7.72
C ALA A 59 13.10 3.95 -7.50
N GLY A 60 12.48 2.95 -8.11
CA GLY A 60 12.94 1.57 -8.07
C GLY A 60 14.34 1.37 -8.67
N ALA A 61 14.60 1.97 -9.83
CA ALA A 61 15.90 1.88 -10.48
C ALA A 61 17.01 2.58 -9.67
N ALA A 62 16.73 3.74 -9.09
CA ALA A 62 17.70 4.54 -8.33
C ALA A 62 18.20 3.85 -7.05
N LYS A 63 17.35 3.02 -6.40
CA LYS A 63 17.73 2.27 -5.18
C LYS A 63 18.72 1.13 -5.42
N VAL A 64 19.08 0.82 -6.67
CA VAL A 64 20.12 -0.16 -7.01
C VAL A 64 21.50 0.49 -7.18
N THR A 65 21.55 1.79 -7.50
CA THR A 65 22.80 2.50 -7.83
C THR A 65 23.28 3.45 -6.74
N ASP A 66 22.65 3.43 -5.55
CA ASP A 66 22.97 4.26 -4.38
C ASP A 66 23.22 5.75 -4.67
N THR A 67 22.38 6.32 -5.53
CA THR A 67 22.21 7.78 -5.58
C THR A 67 20.88 8.11 -4.90
N ALA A 68 20.95 8.39 -3.59
CA ALA A 68 19.86 9.03 -2.88
C ALA A 68 19.63 10.42 -3.48
N VAL A 69 18.50 10.60 -4.17
CA VAL A 69 18.02 11.94 -4.56
C VAL A 69 17.18 12.46 -3.40
N PRO A 70 17.55 13.58 -2.75
CA PRO A 70 16.69 14.21 -1.77
C PRO A 70 15.50 14.82 -2.50
N SER A 71 14.31 14.25 -2.30
CA SER A 71 13.06 14.90 -2.71
C SER A 71 12.65 15.85 -1.59
N GLY A 72 12.93 17.14 -1.77
CA GLY A 72 12.41 18.19 -0.91
C GLY A 72 10.90 18.29 -1.06
N SER A 73 10.17 18.12 0.04
CA SER A 73 8.75 18.51 0.09
C SER A 73 8.63 20.02 -0.10
N PRO A 74 7.69 20.52 -0.90
CA PRO A 74 7.39 21.94 -0.91
C PRO A 74 6.87 22.36 0.47
N ALA A 75 7.41 23.46 0.99
CA ALA A 75 6.93 24.08 2.21
C ALA A 75 5.43 24.42 2.05
N LYS A 76 4.62 24.03 3.04
CA LYS A 76 3.22 24.44 3.13
C LYS A 76 3.19 25.97 3.21
N ARG A 77 2.49 26.61 2.27
CA ARG A 77 2.15 28.04 2.39
C ARG A 77 1.25 28.21 3.60
N ASN A 78 1.65 29.04 4.55
CA ASN A 78 0.78 29.50 5.63
C ASN A 78 -0.32 30.38 5.01
N ILE A 79 -1.48 29.78 4.75
CA ILE A 79 -2.71 30.54 4.52
C ILE A 79 -3.13 31.04 5.90
N VAL A 80 -3.17 32.36 6.07
CA VAL A 80 -3.78 32.98 7.25
C VAL A 80 -5.25 32.59 7.25
N LYS A 81 -5.65 31.70 8.16
CA LYS A 81 -7.05 31.35 8.37
C LYS A 81 -7.82 32.59 8.83
N ARG A 82 -8.92 32.90 8.16
CA ARG A 82 -9.82 34.00 8.55
C ARG A 82 -10.67 33.52 9.72
N SER A 83 -10.74 34.32 10.78
CA SER A 83 -11.53 33.97 11.97
C SER A 83 -13.03 34.03 11.68
N CYS A 84 -13.79 33.06 12.22
CA CYS A 84 -15.25 33.02 12.19
C CYS A 84 -15.87 32.93 10.78
N GLU A 85 -15.15 32.36 9.81
CA GLU A 85 -15.67 32.11 8.47
C GLU A 85 -16.62 30.91 8.47
N VAL A 86 -17.80 31.06 7.85
CA VAL A 86 -18.82 30.00 7.76
C VAL A 86 -18.24 28.74 7.10
N GLN A 87 -18.44 27.60 7.75
CA GLN A 87 -18.10 26.29 7.23
C GLN A 87 -19.30 25.70 6.46
N PRO A 88 -19.06 24.83 5.48
CA PRO A 88 -20.13 24.04 4.88
C PRO A 88 -20.90 23.27 5.95
N ALA A 89 -22.23 23.31 5.88
CA ALA A 89 -23.08 22.51 6.77
C ALA A 89 -22.94 21.02 6.44
N GLY A 90 -22.81 20.21 7.47
CA GLY A 90 -22.88 18.76 7.36
C GLY A 90 -24.31 18.25 7.35
N ALA A 91 -24.51 17.07 6.74
CA ALA A 91 -25.82 16.44 6.60
C ALA A 91 -26.16 15.44 7.72
N GLY A 92 -25.23 15.23 8.67
CA GLY A 92 -25.41 14.29 9.76
C GLY A 92 -26.31 14.83 10.88
N PRO A 93 -26.85 13.94 11.74
CA PRO A 93 -27.65 14.37 12.88
C PRO A 93 -26.77 15.03 13.95
N THR A 94 -27.38 15.85 14.79
CA THR A 94 -26.72 16.55 15.89
C THR A 94 -27.10 15.94 17.23
N SER A 95 -26.18 15.99 18.20
CA SER A 95 -26.47 15.58 19.58
C SER A 95 -27.07 16.72 20.40
N THR A 96 -27.82 16.37 21.44
CA THR A 96 -28.32 17.32 22.44
C THR A 96 -27.94 16.83 23.84
N PRO A 97 -27.20 17.61 24.65
CA PRO A 97 -26.70 18.96 24.35
C PRO A 97 -25.61 18.98 23.27
N ASP A 98 -25.38 20.13 22.63
CA ASP A 98 -24.31 20.30 21.63
C ASP A 98 -22.93 20.44 22.30
N THR A 99 -22.40 19.32 22.79
CA THR A 99 -21.03 19.22 23.33
C THR A 99 -20.31 18.03 22.73
N ALA A 100 -18.97 18.02 22.82
CA ALA A 100 -18.17 16.91 22.35
C ALA A 100 -18.43 15.63 23.17
N GLU A 101 -18.66 15.77 24.48
CA GLU A 101 -18.95 14.65 25.38
C GLU A 101 -20.31 14.02 25.05
N ALA A 102 -21.32 14.86 24.80
CA ALA A 102 -22.63 14.40 24.37
C ALA A 102 -22.55 13.72 22.99
N PHE A 103 -21.78 14.28 22.06
CA PHE A 103 -21.55 13.67 20.75
C PHE A 103 -20.90 12.28 20.86
N LEU A 104 -19.86 12.14 21.67
CA LEU A 104 -19.18 10.84 21.86
C LEU A 104 -20.07 9.82 22.58
N ALA A 105 -20.93 10.26 23.50
CA ALA A 105 -21.83 9.39 24.25
C ALA A 105 -23.12 9.02 23.49
N ASP A 106 -23.41 9.69 22.38
CA ASP A 106 -24.68 9.53 21.66
C ASP A 106 -24.75 8.18 20.92
N PRO A 107 -25.69 7.28 21.31
CA PRO A 107 -25.77 5.97 20.70
C PRO A 107 -26.18 6.01 19.22
N GLN A 108 -26.75 7.12 18.72
CA GLN A 108 -27.21 7.23 17.34
C GLN A 108 -26.07 7.03 16.34
N TYR A 109 -24.86 7.49 16.63
CA TYR A 109 -23.72 7.40 15.72
C TYR A 109 -23.21 5.97 15.57
N ASN A 110 -23.17 5.22 16.67
CA ASN A 110 -22.84 3.80 16.63
C ASN A 110 -23.96 2.97 15.98
N ALA A 111 -25.23 3.37 16.13
CA ALA A 111 -26.35 2.74 15.43
C ALA A 111 -26.28 2.94 13.90
N ILE A 112 -25.93 4.15 13.44
CA ILE A 112 -25.68 4.43 12.02
C ILE A 112 -24.53 3.56 11.50
N ALA A 113 -23.40 3.55 12.21
CA ALA A 113 -22.22 2.81 11.78
C ALA A 113 -22.43 1.28 11.79
N SER A 114 -23.11 0.73 12.79
CA SER A 114 -23.40 -0.71 12.88
C SER A 114 -24.42 -1.21 11.86
N SER A 115 -25.33 -0.35 11.41
CA SER A 115 -26.32 -0.70 10.38
C SER A 115 -25.78 -0.57 8.94
N ALA A 116 -24.63 0.06 8.77
CA ALA A 116 -24.02 0.27 7.46
C ALA A 116 -23.55 -1.05 6.82
N SER A 117 -23.94 -1.29 5.57
CA SER A 117 -23.54 -2.47 4.80
C SER A 117 -22.06 -2.42 4.42
N THR A 118 -21.48 -3.60 4.17
CA THR A 118 -20.15 -3.70 3.53
C THR A 118 -20.33 -3.69 2.02
N PRO A 119 -19.71 -2.75 1.28
CA PRO A 119 -19.81 -2.71 -0.17
C PRO A 119 -19.26 -3.94 -0.87
N ALA A 120 -19.78 -4.23 -2.06
CA ALA A 120 -19.29 -5.34 -2.88
C ALA A 120 -17.80 -5.18 -3.21
N GLY A 121 -17.02 -6.26 -3.03
CA GLY A 121 -15.57 -6.23 -3.25
C GLY A 121 -14.75 -5.60 -2.11
N TYR A 122 -15.42 -5.24 -1.00
CA TYR A 122 -14.78 -4.76 0.22
C TYR A 122 -15.02 -5.72 1.39
N LYS A 123 -14.17 -5.58 2.42
CA LYS A 123 -14.30 -6.22 3.72
C LYS A 123 -14.26 -5.17 4.82
N LEU A 124 -15.15 -5.32 5.80
CA LEU A 124 -15.13 -4.51 7.02
C LEU A 124 -13.84 -4.79 7.81
N ALA A 125 -13.04 -3.76 8.04
CA ALA A 125 -11.79 -3.81 8.79
C ALA A 125 -12.00 -3.51 10.29
N PHE A 126 -12.85 -2.53 10.58
CA PHE A 126 -13.28 -2.14 11.93
C PHE A 126 -14.61 -1.39 11.83
N SER A 127 -15.32 -1.28 12.95
CA SER A 127 -16.61 -0.59 13.02
C SER A 127 -16.82 0.10 14.36
N GLN A 128 -17.61 1.18 14.36
CA GLN A 128 -18.07 1.90 15.56
C GLN A 128 -16.93 2.44 16.44
N LEU A 129 -15.82 2.87 15.84
CA LEU A 129 -14.74 3.50 16.60
C LEU A 129 -14.98 5.00 16.77
N GLN A 130 -14.46 5.55 17.87
CA GLN A 130 -14.38 6.99 18.15
C GLN A 130 -13.06 7.59 17.67
N GLY A 131 -12.67 7.22 16.45
CA GLY A 131 -11.43 7.66 15.83
C GLY A 131 -11.44 7.34 14.34
N SER A 132 -10.94 8.28 13.55
CA SER A 132 -10.72 8.05 12.11
C SER A 132 -9.32 7.53 11.85
N SER A 133 -9.12 6.90 10.69
CA SER A 133 -7.81 6.46 10.27
C SER A 133 -6.84 7.64 10.14
N GLN A 134 -5.69 7.56 10.80
CA GLN A 134 -4.55 8.42 10.62
C GLN A 134 -3.37 7.52 10.26
N THR A 135 -2.98 7.51 8.99
CA THR A 135 -1.92 6.62 8.50
C THR A 135 -1.25 7.20 7.26
N THR A 136 -0.37 6.43 6.66
CA THR A 136 0.31 6.78 5.43
C THR A 136 -0.57 6.58 4.20
N SER A 137 -0.12 7.01 3.02
CA SER A 137 -0.85 6.81 1.76
C SER A 137 -2.26 7.42 1.75
N TYR A 138 -2.41 8.62 2.32
CA TYR A 138 -3.64 9.39 2.26
C TYR A 138 -3.96 9.83 0.82
N LEU A 139 -5.18 9.58 0.36
CA LEU A 139 -5.62 9.83 -1.03
C LEU A 139 -6.78 10.84 -1.14
N GLY A 140 -7.01 11.65 -0.10
CA GLY A 140 -8.06 12.65 -0.08
C GLY A 140 -9.37 12.17 0.53
N TYR A 141 -10.35 13.06 0.54
CA TYR A 141 -11.66 12.81 1.14
C TYR A 141 -12.76 13.65 0.49
N LYS A 142 -14.00 13.31 0.82
CA LYS A 142 -15.18 14.13 0.59
C LYS A 142 -16.16 14.01 1.76
N THR A 143 -16.97 15.04 1.95
CA THR A 143 -18.19 14.91 2.74
C THR A 143 -19.30 14.29 1.90
N LEU A 144 -20.24 13.62 2.58
CA LEU A 144 -21.40 12.96 2.00
C LEU A 144 -22.69 13.52 2.61
N GLU A 145 -23.79 13.37 1.88
CA GLU A 145 -25.14 13.74 2.35
C GLU A 145 -25.75 12.68 3.29
N SER A 146 -25.15 11.49 3.37
CA SER A 146 -25.58 10.40 4.24
C SER A 146 -24.40 9.46 4.55
N TYR A 147 -24.60 8.51 5.47
CA TYR A 147 -23.63 7.44 5.74
C TYR A 147 -23.66 6.38 4.61
N ASP A 148 -23.29 6.77 3.41
CA ASP A 148 -23.36 5.96 2.19
C ASP A 148 -22.04 5.21 1.94
N THR A 149 -22.04 3.92 2.30
CA THR A 149 -20.87 3.05 2.12
C THR A 149 -20.61 2.74 0.64
N GLU A 150 -21.65 2.58 -0.18
CA GLU A 150 -21.52 2.31 -1.62
C GLU A 150 -20.99 3.54 -2.37
N GLY A 151 -21.51 4.74 -2.07
CA GLY A 151 -21.01 5.99 -2.64
C GLY A 151 -19.59 6.36 -2.20
N CYS A 152 -19.15 5.87 -1.03
CA CYS A 152 -17.76 5.98 -0.59
C CYS A 152 -16.84 4.96 -1.26
N ALA A 153 -17.30 3.72 -1.43
CA ALA A 153 -16.60 2.69 -2.21
C ALA A 153 -16.41 3.13 -3.67
N ALA A 154 -17.47 3.61 -4.33
CA ALA A 154 -17.39 4.11 -5.70
C ALA A 154 -16.40 5.28 -5.85
N PHE A 155 -16.30 6.15 -4.83
CA PHE A 155 -15.30 7.22 -4.81
C PHE A 155 -13.86 6.70 -4.68
N CYS A 156 -13.65 5.63 -3.92
CA CYS A 156 -12.38 4.94 -3.87
C CYS A 156 -12.08 4.24 -5.21
N ASP A 157 -13.05 3.54 -5.81
CA ASP A 157 -12.89 2.80 -7.06
C ASP A 157 -12.49 3.67 -8.26
N GLN A 158 -12.93 4.93 -8.27
CA GLN A 158 -12.55 5.90 -9.31
C GLN A 158 -11.10 6.39 -9.19
N GLN A 159 -10.44 6.16 -8.04
CA GLN A 159 -9.06 6.60 -7.80
C GLN A 159 -8.10 5.43 -7.97
N GLU A 160 -7.21 5.54 -8.96
CA GLU A 160 -6.12 4.58 -9.11
C GLU A 160 -5.32 4.45 -7.80
N GLY A 161 -5.04 3.21 -7.38
CA GLY A 161 -4.29 2.94 -6.16
C GLY A 161 -5.07 3.12 -4.85
N CYS A 162 -6.37 3.48 -4.87
CA CYS A 162 -7.20 3.42 -3.66
C CYS A 162 -7.64 1.98 -3.37
N ILE A 163 -7.28 1.52 -2.17
CA ILE A 163 -7.51 0.13 -1.73
C ILE A 163 -8.20 0.04 -0.37
N ALA A 164 -8.48 1.17 0.28
CA ALA A 164 -9.29 1.22 1.47
C ALA A 164 -9.96 2.59 1.63
N PHE A 165 -11.02 2.63 2.42
CA PHE A 165 -11.63 3.87 2.85
C PHE A 165 -12.12 3.80 4.29
N ASN A 166 -12.15 4.95 4.95
CA ASN A 166 -12.77 5.15 6.26
C ASN A 166 -13.99 6.07 6.09
N LEU A 167 -15.14 5.65 6.62
CA LEU A 167 -16.37 6.42 6.66
C LEU A 167 -16.75 6.69 8.12
N TYR A 168 -16.96 7.94 8.50
CA TYR A 168 -17.21 8.31 9.89
C TYR A 168 -18.03 9.59 10.02
N LEU A 169 -18.55 9.84 11.23
CA LEU A 169 -19.17 11.11 11.59
C LEU A 169 -18.16 11.98 12.34
N GLU A 170 -18.04 13.24 11.95
CA GLU A 170 -17.19 14.22 12.63
C GLU A 170 -18.03 15.40 13.11
N ARG A 171 -17.84 15.77 14.37
CA ARG A 171 -18.40 17.00 14.94
C ARG A 171 -17.51 18.17 14.54
N ASP A 172 -17.98 18.95 13.58
CA ASP A 172 -17.29 20.12 13.05
C ASP A 172 -17.94 21.43 13.51
N PRO A 173 -17.21 22.54 13.59
CA PRO A 173 -17.79 23.83 13.93
C PRO A 173 -18.51 24.44 12.71
N THR A 174 -19.65 25.09 12.93
CA THR A 174 -20.40 25.81 11.88
C THR A 174 -19.66 27.02 11.31
N VAL A 175 -18.67 27.54 12.03
CA VAL A 175 -17.75 28.60 11.58
C VAL A 175 -16.32 28.27 12.03
N ASP A 176 -15.28 28.74 11.34
CA ASP A 176 -13.88 28.51 11.75
C ASP A 176 -13.62 29.15 13.13
N PRO A 177 -13.32 28.38 14.19
CA PRO A 177 -13.16 28.92 15.53
C PRO A 177 -12.04 29.97 15.60
N GLY A 178 -12.38 31.13 16.14
CA GLY A 178 -11.50 32.28 16.27
C GLY A 178 -11.80 33.09 17.52
N SER A 179 -11.13 34.24 17.69
CA SER A 179 -11.21 35.03 18.94
C SER A 179 -12.63 35.42 19.35
N ASN A 180 -13.54 35.65 18.39
CA ASN A 180 -14.92 36.08 18.64
C ASN A 180 -15.95 34.93 18.52
N CYS A 181 -15.48 33.71 18.25
CA CYS A 181 -16.29 32.52 18.03
C CYS A 181 -15.50 31.30 18.52
N THR A 182 -15.08 31.32 19.79
CA THR A 182 -14.13 30.33 20.32
C THR A 182 -14.74 28.94 20.47
N ASN A 183 -16.05 28.85 20.64
CA ASN A 183 -16.81 27.60 20.67
C ASN A 183 -18.17 27.79 19.95
N PRO A 184 -18.20 27.80 18.60
CA PRO A 184 -19.43 27.97 17.85
C PRO A 184 -20.32 26.72 17.94
N ALA A 185 -21.56 26.82 17.47
CA ALA A 185 -22.44 25.66 17.30
C ALA A 185 -21.81 24.62 16.37
N SER A 186 -22.10 23.34 16.59
CA SER A 186 -21.58 22.26 15.75
C SER A 186 -22.49 21.93 14.56
N THR A 187 -21.89 21.24 13.60
CA THR A 187 -22.53 20.50 12.52
C THR A 187 -21.88 19.13 12.41
N THR A 188 -22.59 18.13 11.91
CA THR A 188 -22.08 16.76 11.81
C THR A 188 -21.82 16.40 10.35
N ASN A 189 -20.58 16.10 10.02
CA ASN A 189 -20.18 15.69 8.67
C ASN A 189 -20.06 14.17 8.56
N TYR A 190 -20.61 13.59 7.50
CA TYR A 190 -20.24 12.25 7.05
C TYR A 190 -18.97 12.36 6.19
N LYS A 191 -17.82 11.94 6.71
CA LYS A 191 -16.53 12.01 5.98
C LYS A 191 -16.16 10.66 5.39
N CYS A 192 -15.94 10.64 4.08
CA CYS A 192 -15.43 9.51 3.31
C CYS A 192 -13.98 9.76 2.91
N VAL A 193 -13.04 9.02 3.51
CA VAL A 193 -11.59 9.23 3.35
C VAL A 193 -10.95 8.03 2.66
N LYS A 194 -10.12 8.28 1.64
CA LYS A 194 -9.46 7.26 0.81
C LYS A 194 -8.02 6.99 1.24
N TRP A 195 -7.60 5.73 1.12
CA TRP A 195 -6.26 5.27 1.47
C TRP A 195 -5.69 4.33 0.39
N GLY A 196 -4.39 4.47 0.09
CA GLY A 196 -3.65 3.56 -0.79
C GLY A 196 -2.93 2.43 -0.05
N VAL A 197 -3.27 2.24 1.21
CA VAL A 197 -2.92 1.10 2.08
C VAL A 197 -4.17 0.51 2.71
N GLN A 198 -4.10 -0.74 3.14
CA GLN A 198 -5.15 -1.31 4.00
C GLN A 198 -5.13 -0.62 5.37
N ILE A 199 -6.31 -0.42 5.94
CA ILE A 199 -6.51 0.17 7.27
C ILE A 199 -6.98 -0.89 8.26
N SER A 200 -6.81 -0.59 9.55
CA SER A 200 -7.23 -1.45 10.66
C SER A 200 -7.68 -0.60 11.85
N ASP A 201 -8.23 -1.24 12.88
CA ASP A 201 -8.51 -0.59 14.16
C ASP A 201 -7.29 0.14 14.74
N LYS A 202 -6.07 -0.38 14.49
CA LYS A 202 -4.81 0.25 14.90
C LYS A 202 -4.47 1.53 14.16
N THR A 203 -5.03 1.73 12.97
CA THR A 203 -4.86 3.00 12.24
C THR A 203 -5.87 4.06 12.67
N ALA A 204 -6.93 3.71 13.41
CA ALA A 204 -8.00 4.62 13.82
C ALA A 204 -7.60 5.52 15.02
N THR A 205 -6.48 6.23 14.90
CA THR A 205 -5.84 6.99 15.98
C THR A 205 -6.19 8.47 16.00
N ASN A 206 -6.80 9.01 14.93
CA ASN A 206 -7.27 10.39 14.94
C ASN A 206 -8.57 10.48 15.72
N ILE A 207 -8.48 10.85 17.00
CA ILE A 207 -9.60 11.02 17.93
C ILE A 207 -10.15 12.45 17.97
N GLY A 208 -9.71 13.32 17.07
CA GLY A 208 -10.08 14.72 17.04
C GLY A 208 -9.08 15.65 17.72
N GLN A 209 -9.44 16.93 17.82
CA GLN A 209 -8.55 18.00 18.26
C GLN A 209 -9.33 19.23 18.70
N TYR A 210 -8.67 20.07 19.50
CA TYR A 210 -9.19 21.39 19.85
C TYR A 210 -8.87 22.42 18.77
N ARG A 211 -9.87 23.23 18.43
CA ARG A 211 -9.77 24.45 17.64
C ARG A 211 -10.34 25.59 18.48
N GLN A 212 -9.46 26.37 19.11
CA GLN A 212 -9.86 27.24 20.23
C GLN A 212 -10.54 26.41 21.32
N ASN A 213 -11.75 26.79 21.76
CA ASN A 213 -12.51 26.06 22.76
C ASN A 213 -13.46 25.01 22.14
N PHE A 214 -13.54 24.93 20.81
CA PHE A 214 -14.32 23.90 20.13
C PHE A 214 -13.53 22.60 20.03
N HIS A 215 -14.10 21.52 20.53
CA HIS A 215 -13.51 20.18 20.41
C HIS A 215 -14.14 19.45 19.22
N VAL A 216 -13.34 19.26 18.17
CA VAL A 216 -13.66 18.37 17.05
C VAL A 216 -13.48 16.94 17.55
N VAL A 217 -14.51 16.11 17.37
CA VAL A 217 -14.51 14.71 17.81
C VAL A 217 -15.13 13.84 16.73
N ILE A 218 -14.75 12.56 16.74
CA ILE A 218 -15.14 11.57 15.73
C ILE A 218 -15.91 10.42 16.39
N SER A 219 -16.97 9.96 15.74
CA SER A 219 -17.76 8.81 16.19
C SER A 219 -18.30 8.00 15.00
N GLY A 220 -18.80 6.80 15.28
CA GLY A 220 -19.38 5.92 14.25
C GLY A 220 -18.42 5.63 13.10
N SER A 221 -17.13 5.43 13.39
CA SER A 221 -16.10 5.23 12.38
C SER A 221 -16.02 3.77 11.93
N ASN A 222 -16.22 3.52 10.64
CA ASN A 222 -16.04 2.23 9.99
C ASN A 222 -14.90 2.28 8.98
N GLY A 223 -14.09 1.23 8.93
CA GLY A 223 -13.03 1.06 7.93
C GLY A 223 -13.33 -0.10 7.00
N TYR A 224 -13.06 0.07 5.71
CA TYR A 224 -13.32 -0.92 4.67
C TYR A 224 -12.10 -1.11 3.79
N ASN A 225 -11.64 -2.35 3.66
CA ASN A 225 -10.51 -2.72 2.80
C ASN A 225 -11.03 -3.40 1.54
N LYS A 226 -10.58 -2.95 0.36
CA LYS A 226 -10.86 -3.61 -0.90
C LYS A 226 -10.16 -4.97 -0.93
N ASP A 227 -10.82 -5.97 -1.50
CA ASP A 227 -10.16 -7.21 -1.94
C ASP A 227 -9.29 -6.92 -3.16
N TYR A 228 -8.15 -6.26 -2.91
CA TYR A 228 -7.28 -5.71 -3.93
C TYR A 228 -6.07 -6.60 -4.18
N LEU A 229 -5.84 -6.88 -5.46
CA LEU A 229 -4.61 -7.46 -5.95
C LEU A 229 -4.10 -6.58 -7.11
N PRO A 230 -2.90 -5.96 -7.01
CA PRO A 230 -2.44 -5.06 -8.06
C PRO A 230 -2.27 -5.76 -9.41
N PRO A 231 -2.40 -5.05 -10.53
CA PRO A 231 -2.13 -5.64 -11.83
C PRO A 231 -0.68 -6.10 -11.98
N ALA A 232 -0.42 -6.90 -13.01
CA ALA A 232 0.94 -7.26 -13.41
C ALA A 232 1.78 -6.00 -13.65
N ALA A 233 2.99 -5.95 -13.08
CA ALA A 233 3.92 -4.88 -13.38
C ALA A 233 4.50 -5.07 -14.79
N PRO A 234 4.82 -4.00 -15.54
CA PRO A 234 5.40 -4.11 -16.88
C PRO A 234 6.64 -5.01 -16.90
N GLY A 235 6.62 -6.04 -17.75
CA GLY A 235 7.72 -7.00 -17.88
C GLY A 235 7.74 -8.11 -16.83
N TYR A 236 6.70 -8.22 -15.99
CA TYR A 236 6.56 -9.25 -14.97
C TYR A 236 5.22 -10.00 -15.09
N ASP A 237 5.27 -11.31 -14.90
CA ASP A 237 4.10 -12.15 -14.64
C ASP A 237 3.70 -12.06 -13.16
N GLY A 238 2.39 -12.20 -12.89
CA GLY A 238 1.80 -12.12 -11.55
C GLY A 238 0.80 -10.96 -11.41
N PRO A 239 0.40 -10.60 -10.19
CA PRO A 239 0.79 -11.21 -8.92
C PRO A 239 0.31 -12.65 -8.74
N THR A 240 1.13 -13.48 -8.09
CA THR A 240 0.63 -14.65 -7.37
C THR A 240 0.49 -14.30 -5.89
N PRO A 241 -0.73 -14.36 -5.30
CA PRO A 241 -0.92 -14.17 -3.87
C PRO A 241 -0.09 -15.16 -3.06
N LEU A 242 0.45 -14.68 -1.94
CA LEU A 242 1.20 -15.49 -0.98
C LEU A 242 0.57 -15.37 0.41
N PRO A 243 0.61 -16.42 1.24
CA PRO A 243 0.10 -16.36 2.61
C PRO A 243 1.05 -15.62 3.58
N GLY A 244 2.21 -15.15 3.11
CA GLY A 244 3.21 -14.42 3.88
C GLY A 244 4.51 -14.22 3.08
N ALA A 245 5.53 -13.62 3.71
CA ALA A 245 6.86 -13.50 3.13
C ALA A 245 7.49 -14.88 2.90
N ILE A 246 8.30 -15.02 1.84
CA ILE A 246 8.99 -16.27 1.50
C ILE A 246 10.31 -16.34 2.24
N ASN A 247 10.54 -17.43 3.02
CA ASN A 247 11.90 -17.74 3.43
C ASN A 247 12.47 -18.78 2.46
N ALA A 248 13.35 -18.33 1.57
CA ALA A 248 13.96 -19.21 0.60
C ALA A 248 15.01 -20.09 1.29
N PRO A 249 14.95 -21.43 1.16
CA PRO A 249 16.11 -22.25 1.50
C PRO A 249 17.21 -22.03 0.46
N LEU A 250 18.39 -22.59 0.73
CA LEU A 250 19.45 -22.71 -0.28
C LEU A 250 18.89 -23.44 -1.52
N ASP A 251 19.40 -23.09 -2.70
CA ASP A 251 19.06 -23.81 -3.94
C ASP A 251 19.38 -25.31 -3.75
N PRO A 252 18.41 -26.21 -3.97
CA PRO A 252 18.59 -27.64 -3.72
C PRO A 252 19.63 -28.32 -4.62
N VAL A 253 20.08 -27.68 -5.71
CA VAL A 253 21.03 -28.26 -6.66
C VAL A 253 22.46 -27.76 -6.40
N THR A 254 22.63 -26.45 -6.20
CA THR A 254 23.92 -25.77 -6.03
C THR A 254 24.27 -25.55 -4.57
N ASN A 255 23.31 -25.71 -3.65
CA ASN A 255 23.44 -25.42 -2.22
C ASN A 255 23.89 -23.98 -1.94
N THR A 256 23.48 -23.03 -2.80
CA THR A 256 23.80 -21.60 -2.68
C THR A 256 22.58 -20.80 -2.23
N ASP A 257 22.81 -19.69 -1.54
CA ASP A 257 21.73 -18.77 -1.22
C ASP A 257 21.19 -18.13 -2.52
N THR A 258 19.86 -18.05 -2.59
CA THR A 258 19.15 -17.42 -3.71
C THR A 258 18.65 -16.03 -3.36
N TYR A 259 18.71 -15.64 -2.08
CA TYR A 259 18.31 -14.33 -1.62
C TYR A 259 19.29 -13.26 -2.09
N MET A 260 18.77 -12.26 -2.80
CA MET A 260 19.54 -11.14 -3.35
C MET A 260 19.50 -9.91 -2.44
N GLY A 261 18.96 -10.05 -1.24
CA GLY A 261 18.64 -8.93 -0.36
C GLY A 261 17.27 -8.33 -0.64
N TYR A 262 17.03 -7.17 -0.02
CA TYR A 262 15.77 -6.46 -0.11
C TYR A 262 15.91 -5.04 -0.64
N LYS A 263 14.76 -4.42 -0.92
CA LYS A 263 14.61 -2.98 -1.10
C LYS A 263 13.41 -2.50 -0.30
N TYR A 264 13.53 -1.31 0.26
CA TYR A 264 12.47 -0.63 0.99
C TYR A 264 12.13 0.70 0.32
N PHE A 265 10.85 1.02 0.25
CA PHE A 265 10.31 2.27 -0.24
C PHE A 265 9.31 2.83 0.76
N SER A 266 9.51 4.08 1.17
CA SER A 266 8.51 4.77 1.97
C SER A 266 7.30 5.12 1.10
N PHE A 267 6.13 5.32 1.70
CA PHE A 267 4.99 5.86 0.95
C PHE A 267 5.20 7.33 0.56
N ASN A 268 6.19 8.04 1.10
CA ASN A 268 6.60 9.32 0.52
C ASN A 268 7.24 9.13 -0.85
N ASP A 269 7.95 8.03 -1.08
CA ASP A 269 8.57 7.72 -2.37
C ASP A 269 7.51 7.29 -3.39
N VAL A 270 6.69 6.29 -3.02
CA VAL A 270 5.82 5.57 -3.97
C VAL A 270 4.33 5.90 -3.84
N GLN A 271 3.90 6.52 -2.74
CA GLN A 271 2.53 6.95 -2.44
C GLN A 271 1.49 5.85 -2.28
N THR A 272 1.46 4.80 -3.11
CA THR A 272 0.44 3.74 -3.07
C THR A 272 1.08 2.36 -3.08
N PHE A 273 0.35 1.34 -2.63
CA PHE A 273 0.83 -0.05 -2.73
C PHE A 273 1.13 -0.47 -4.18
N ALA A 274 0.29 -0.05 -5.13
CA ALA A 274 0.48 -0.35 -6.55
C ALA A 274 1.80 0.22 -7.10
N ASN A 275 2.11 1.48 -6.78
CA ASN A 275 3.39 2.09 -7.14
C ASN A 275 4.56 1.43 -6.40
N GLY A 276 4.36 0.96 -5.17
CA GLY A 276 5.31 0.13 -4.44
C GLY A 276 5.73 -1.12 -5.21
N VAL A 277 4.74 -1.84 -5.78
CA VAL A 277 4.98 -3.01 -6.63
C VAL A 277 5.81 -2.65 -7.86
N ILE A 278 5.48 -1.53 -8.51
CA ILE A 278 6.23 -1.03 -9.68
C ILE A 278 7.67 -0.68 -9.30
N ALA A 279 7.89 -0.02 -8.17
CA ALA A 279 9.23 0.30 -7.69
C ALA A 279 10.04 -0.96 -7.38
N CYS A 280 9.43 -1.95 -6.72
CA CYS A 280 10.08 -3.21 -6.37
C CYS A 280 10.44 -4.07 -7.59
N THR A 281 9.54 -4.19 -8.56
CA THR A 281 9.82 -4.91 -9.82
C THR A 281 10.86 -4.17 -10.66
N SER A 282 10.81 -2.83 -10.71
CA SER A 282 11.86 -2.02 -11.33
C SER A 282 13.23 -2.24 -10.67
N ALA A 283 13.29 -2.28 -9.33
CA ALA A 283 14.52 -2.56 -8.59
C ALA A 283 15.08 -3.96 -8.90
N CYS A 284 14.23 -4.98 -8.99
CA CYS A 284 14.62 -6.33 -9.40
C CYS A 284 15.24 -6.35 -10.82
N SER A 285 14.63 -5.66 -11.78
CA SER A 285 15.18 -5.51 -13.13
C SER A 285 16.49 -4.72 -13.14
N ALA A 286 16.59 -3.64 -12.36
CA ALA A 286 17.79 -2.83 -12.24
C ALA A 286 18.94 -3.62 -11.59
N GLN A 287 18.67 -4.42 -10.56
CA GLN A 287 19.67 -5.25 -9.89
C GLN A 287 20.26 -6.27 -10.86
N THR A 288 19.43 -6.88 -11.71
CA THR A 288 19.89 -7.78 -12.77
C THR A 288 20.87 -7.08 -13.72
N ARG A 289 20.53 -5.87 -14.17
CA ARG A 289 21.41 -5.09 -15.06
C ARG A 289 22.71 -4.69 -14.36
N TYR A 290 22.62 -4.25 -13.11
CA TYR A 290 23.79 -3.87 -12.31
C TYR A 290 24.75 -5.04 -12.15
N ASN A 291 24.25 -6.22 -11.78
CA ASN A 291 25.07 -7.43 -11.62
C ASN A 291 25.70 -7.87 -12.94
N ALA A 292 24.98 -7.74 -14.07
CA ALA A 292 25.54 -8.03 -15.39
C ALA A 292 26.69 -7.09 -15.78
N ALA A 293 26.61 -5.82 -15.38
CA ALA A 293 27.67 -4.83 -15.58
C ALA A 293 28.85 -4.98 -14.61
N HIS A 294 28.61 -5.62 -13.45
CA HIS A 294 29.61 -5.85 -12.39
C HIS A 294 29.71 -7.35 -12.07
N PRO A 295 30.18 -8.18 -13.02
CA PRO A 295 30.22 -9.61 -12.84
C PRO A 295 31.16 -10.01 -11.70
N PRO A 296 30.83 -11.07 -10.94
CA PRO A 296 31.72 -11.60 -9.91
C PRO A 296 33.00 -12.17 -10.55
N ALA A 297 34.09 -12.21 -9.79
CA ALA A 297 35.37 -12.77 -10.24
C ALA A 297 35.28 -14.25 -10.66
N THR A 298 34.34 -14.98 -10.06
CA THR A 298 34.00 -16.37 -10.40
C THR A 298 32.49 -16.55 -10.44
N GLY A 299 32.00 -17.45 -11.31
CA GLY A 299 30.58 -17.71 -11.47
C GLY A 299 29.88 -16.78 -12.47
N ARG A 300 28.55 -16.82 -12.49
CA ARG A 300 27.72 -15.96 -13.35
C ARG A 300 27.10 -14.84 -12.52
N PRO A 301 26.86 -13.65 -13.11
CA PRO A 301 26.08 -12.61 -12.47
C PRO A 301 24.72 -13.12 -11.96
N ALA A 302 24.37 -12.76 -10.73
CA ALA A 302 23.06 -13.07 -10.17
C ALA A 302 21.96 -12.30 -10.93
N VAL A 303 20.89 -13.00 -11.31
CA VAL A 303 19.73 -12.44 -12.02
C VAL A 303 18.52 -12.48 -11.09
N CYS A 304 17.81 -11.38 -10.93
CA CYS A 304 16.58 -11.36 -10.13
C CYS A 304 15.43 -12.00 -10.91
N ASN A 305 15.04 -13.19 -10.49
CA ASN A 305 13.98 -14.00 -11.11
C ASN A 305 12.66 -13.97 -10.32
N GLN A 306 12.64 -13.38 -9.13
CA GLN A 306 11.43 -13.20 -8.34
C GLN A 306 11.57 -11.98 -7.41
N ALA A 307 10.49 -11.19 -7.31
CA ALA A 307 10.30 -10.18 -6.28
C ALA A 307 9.06 -10.52 -5.46
N VAL A 308 9.20 -10.65 -4.14
CA VAL A 308 8.11 -10.79 -3.18
C VAL A 308 7.86 -9.42 -2.57
N VAL A 309 6.70 -8.83 -2.80
CA VAL A 309 6.36 -7.48 -2.34
C VAL A 309 5.27 -7.56 -1.28
N TYR A 310 5.42 -6.77 -0.23
CA TYR A 310 4.44 -6.63 0.85
C TYR A 310 4.57 -5.27 1.53
N ILE A 311 3.53 -4.87 2.27
CA ILE A 311 3.61 -3.72 3.17
C ILE A 311 4.19 -4.22 4.49
N LEU A 312 5.28 -3.60 4.92
CA LEU A 312 5.81 -3.79 6.25
C LEU A 312 4.94 -3.01 7.24
N ASN A 313 4.45 -3.70 8.27
CA ASN A 313 3.66 -3.08 9.34
C ASN A 313 4.44 -3.15 10.64
N ASP A 314 4.34 -2.10 11.45
CA ASP A 314 4.79 -2.08 12.84
C ASP A 314 3.57 -1.87 13.74
N GLU A 315 3.36 -2.78 14.70
CA GLU A 315 2.17 -2.83 15.57
C GLU A 315 0.79 -2.70 14.86
N GLY A 316 0.72 -3.03 13.57
CA GLY A 316 -0.50 -2.89 12.75
C GLY A 316 -0.63 -1.57 12.00
N ALA A 317 0.34 -0.66 12.14
CA ALA A 317 0.51 0.56 11.37
C ALA A 317 1.39 0.32 10.12
N PRO A 318 0.92 0.64 8.90
CA PRO A 318 1.71 0.57 7.68
C PRO A 318 2.94 1.49 7.69
N GLN A 319 4.14 0.91 7.54
CA GLN A 319 5.40 1.65 7.52
C GLN A 319 5.89 1.96 6.10
N GLY A 320 5.81 0.99 5.21
CA GLY A 320 6.31 1.15 3.84
C GLY A 320 6.24 -0.13 3.04
N ILE A 321 6.80 -0.09 1.83
CA ILE A 321 6.84 -1.22 0.91
C ILE A 321 8.19 -1.91 1.05
N TYR A 322 8.14 -3.20 1.33
CA TYR A 322 9.30 -4.06 1.40
C TYR A 322 9.25 -5.07 0.26
N CYS A 323 10.39 -5.29 -0.40
CA CYS A 323 10.52 -6.36 -1.36
C CYS A 323 11.79 -7.17 -1.21
N SER A 324 11.59 -8.48 -1.06
CA SER A 324 12.64 -9.49 -1.07
C SER A 324 12.84 -9.98 -2.51
N MET A 325 14.09 -10.01 -2.96
CA MET A 325 14.45 -10.41 -4.31
C MET A 325 15.20 -11.73 -4.30
N TYR A 326 14.94 -12.59 -5.28
CA TYR A 326 15.56 -13.91 -5.36
C TYR A 326 16.07 -14.22 -6.75
N THR A 327 17.17 -14.97 -6.83
CA THR A 327 17.69 -15.54 -8.06
C THR A 327 16.86 -16.71 -8.57
N GLU A 328 15.88 -17.17 -7.79
CA GLU A 328 15.02 -18.30 -8.14
C GLU A 328 13.54 -18.01 -7.89
N ALA A 329 12.71 -18.77 -8.59
CA ALA A 329 11.26 -18.71 -8.45
C ALA A 329 10.79 -19.70 -7.37
N TRP A 330 10.51 -19.19 -6.17
CA TRP A 330 10.01 -20.01 -5.07
C TRP A 330 8.49 -20.13 -5.02
N ALA A 331 8.00 -21.34 -4.72
CA ALA A 331 6.58 -21.67 -4.56
C ALA A 331 6.02 -21.20 -3.20
N ALA A 332 4.69 -21.03 -3.11
CA ALA A 332 4.02 -20.52 -1.92
C ALA A 332 4.13 -21.46 -0.69
N ALA A 333 4.45 -22.74 -0.90
CA ALA A 333 4.60 -23.75 0.15
C ALA A 333 5.78 -23.51 1.11
N ARG A 334 6.60 -22.46 0.88
CA ARG A 334 7.79 -22.12 1.68
C ARG A 334 7.61 -20.87 2.56
N THR A 335 6.37 -20.44 2.76
CA THR A 335 6.02 -19.44 3.77
C THR A 335 5.97 -20.09 5.15
N PRO A 336 6.55 -19.50 6.21
CA PRO A 336 6.44 -20.03 7.57
C PRO A 336 4.97 -20.25 7.97
N SER A 337 4.69 -21.32 8.71
CA SER A 337 3.34 -21.60 9.20
C SER A 337 2.80 -20.44 10.05
N ARG A 338 1.52 -20.10 9.84
CA ARG A 338 0.75 -18.93 10.34
C ARG A 338 0.66 -18.71 11.86
N ARG A 339 1.57 -19.24 12.68
CA ARG A 339 1.47 -19.21 14.15
C ARG A 339 2.56 -18.33 14.78
N ARG A 340 2.49 -16.99 14.58
CA ARG A 340 2.82 -15.93 15.59
C ARG A 340 3.16 -14.53 15.04
N ALA A 341 3.25 -14.28 13.73
CA ALA A 341 3.79 -12.99 13.25
C ALA A 341 2.87 -12.14 12.35
N THR A 342 1.60 -12.49 12.17
CA THR A 342 0.70 -11.68 11.33
C THR A 342 -0.72 -11.65 11.92
N PRO A 343 -1.22 -10.49 12.34
CA PRO A 343 -2.65 -10.29 12.60
C PRO A 343 -3.47 -10.77 11.38
N ARG A 344 -4.69 -11.25 11.64
CA ARG A 344 -5.65 -11.77 10.65
C ARG A 344 -6.03 -10.81 9.49
N ASN A 345 -5.49 -9.59 9.48
CA ASN A 345 -5.78 -8.50 8.54
C ASN A 345 -4.53 -7.94 7.83
N THR A 346 -3.51 -8.75 7.56
CA THR A 346 -2.22 -8.24 7.07
C THR A 346 -2.13 -8.19 5.54
N SER A 347 -1.89 -6.98 5.06
CA SER A 347 -1.33 -6.50 3.80
C SER A 347 -1.05 -7.53 2.68
N PRO A 348 -1.37 -7.20 1.41
CA PRO A 348 -1.21 -8.14 0.29
C PRO A 348 0.26 -8.56 0.12
N PHE A 349 0.59 -9.80 0.53
CA PHE A 349 1.81 -10.47 0.11
C PHE A 349 1.59 -11.08 -1.26
N ALA A 350 2.43 -10.72 -2.21
CA ALA A 350 2.39 -11.33 -3.53
C ALA A 350 3.78 -11.39 -4.13
N ARG A 351 3.94 -12.28 -5.11
CA ARG A 351 5.15 -12.39 -5.90
C ARG A 351 4.93 -12.02 -7.36
N TRP A 352 5.98 -11.49 -7.95
CA TRP A 352 6.11 -11.21 -9.38
C TRP A 352 7.37 -11.89 -9.91
N MET A 353 7.30 -12.40 -11.13
CA MET A 353 8.44 -13.02 -11.82
C MET A 353 8.65 -12.29 -13.15
N PRO A 354 9.89 -12.00 -13.58
CA PRO A 354 10.10 -11.43 -14.91
C PRO A 354 9.53 -12.35 -15.99
N VAL A 355 8.87 -11.77 -16.99
CA VAL A 355 8.37 -12.52 -18.14
C VAL A 355 9.56 -13.18 -18.84
N ARG A 356 9.59 -14.51 -18.86
CA ARG A 356 10.61 -15.23 -19.64
C ARG A 356 10.32 -14.98 -21.11
N ARG A 357 11.18 -14.21 -21.80
CA ARG A 357 11.15 -14.20 -23.28
C ARG A 357 11.38 -15.63 -23.74
N GLY A 358 10.31 -16.28 -24.20
CA GLY A 358 10.39 -17.59 -24.81
C GLY A 358 11.45 -17.53 -25.91
N ARG A 359 12.34 -18.51 -25.91
CA ARG A 359 13.24 -18.79 -27.02
C ARG A 359 12.40 -19.40 -28.17
N THR A 360 11.37 -18.70 -28.64
CA THR A 360 10.73 -18.99 -29.91
C THR A 360 11.52 -18.23 -30.96
N GLY A 361 12.34 -18.97 -31.70
CA GLY A 361 13.01 -18.46 -32.88
C GLY A 361 11.96 -17.97 -33.87
N ALA A 362 11.83 -16.66 -33.99
CA ALA A 362 11.44 -16.01 -35.22
C ALA A 362 12.57 -15.03 -35.52
N ALA A 363 13.50 -15.47 -36.35
CA ALA A 363 14.42 -14.57 -37.01
C ALA A 363 13.59 -13.49 -37.70
N ILE A 364 13.75 -12.25 -37.29
CA ILE A 364 13.39 -11.11 -38.13
C ILE A 364 14.42 -11.13 -39.25
N THR A 365 14.13 -11.90 -40.31
CA THR A 365 14.86 -11.79 -41.56
C THR A 365 14.57 -10.40 -42.11
N GLY A 366 15.61 -9.57 -42.13
CA GLY A 366 15.59 -8.29 -42.80
C GLY A 366 15.22 -8.49 -44.27
N GLY A 367 14.09 -7.90 -44.67
CA GLY A 367 13.76 -7.71 -46.07
C GLY A 367 14.65 -6.63 -46.67
N MET A 368 15.85 -7.01 -47.10
CA MET A 368 16.58 -6.30 -48.15
C MET A 368 15.83 -6.54 -49.47
N GLY A 369 15.06 -5.54 -49.91
CA GLY A 369 14.52 -5.53 -51.28
C GLY A 369 15.66 -5.27 -52.28
N PRO A 370 15.78 -6.03 -53.38
CA PRO A 370 16.74 -5.72 -54.43
C PRO A 370 16.18 -4.58 -55.31
N GLY A 371 16.94 -3.49 -55.39
CA GLY A 371 16.62 -2.34 -56.22
C GLY A 371 16.83 -2.58 -57.72
N THR A 372 16.31 -1.65 -58.52
CA THR A 372 16.70 -1.21 -59.89
C THR A 372 15.54 -0.36 -60.42
N ARG A 373 15.64 0.81 -61.09
CA ARG A 373 16.69 1.69 -61.62
C ARG A 373 16.08 3.11 -61.70
N ARG A 374 16.86 4.14 -61.42
CA ARG A 374 16.64 5.52 -61.91
C ARG A 374 17.05 5.62 -63.39
N PRO A 375 16.41 6.45 -64.22
CA PRO A 375 17.07 7.08 -65.36
C PRO A 375 17.66 8.45 -64.97
N ALA A 376 18.65 8.85 -65.76
CA ALA A 376 19.65 9.87 -65.47
C ALA A 376 19.20 11.32 -65.73
N ARG A 377 20.03 12.25 -65.21
CA ARG A 377 20.01 13.72 -65.30
C ARG A 377 20.01 14.26 -66.75
N ARG A 378 19.55 15.50 -66.92
CA ARG A 378 20.42 16.66 -67.25
C ARG A 378 19.66 17.99 -67.16
N ASN A 379 20.34 18.99 -66.61
CA ASN A 379 20.14 20.39 -66.97
C ASN A 379 20.71 20.58 -68.38
N GLU A 380 19.87 21.00 -69.30
CA GLU A 380 19.96 22.20 -70.15
C GLU A 380 18.60 22.39 -70.84
#